data_AF-A0A382TPN6-F1
#
_entry.id   AF-A0A382TPN6-F1
#
_cell.length_a   1.000
_cell.length_b   1.000
_cell.length_c   1.000
_cell.angle_alpha   90.00
_cell.angle_beta   90.00
_cell.angle_gamma   90.00
#
_symmetry.space_group_name_H-M   'P 1'
#
loop_
_entity.id
_entity.type
_entity.pdbx_description
1 polymer ?
#
loop_
_entity_poly.entity_id
_entity_poly.type
_entity_poly.pdbx_seq_one_letter_code
_entity_poly.pdbx_strand_id
1 'polypeptide(L)' 'ELRVNPLYQISHQGGCSVLTLVFPSTEYEEEFRAVRHYLPETITLNGSINSTVAPETLGHNGAELRRRRILLDMPHHYY' A
#
# COMPACT_ATOMS: atom_id res chain seq x y z
N GLU A 1 4.15 13.08 4.59
CA GLU A 1 3.39 12.76 3.36
C GLU A 1 2.98 11.31 3.39
N LEU A 2 1.73 11.00 2.98
CA LEU A 2 1.26 9.62 2.92
C LEU A 2 1.65 8.99 1.59
N ARG A 3 2.35 7.86 1.68
CA ARG A 3 2.73 7.07 0.52
C ARG A 3 2.22 5.65 0.66
N VAL A 4 1.86 5.04 -0.46
CA VAL A 4 1.61 3.60 -0.53
C VAL A 4 2.93 2.89 -0.29
N ASN A 5 2.91 1.84 0.52
CA ASN A 5 4.09 1.03 0.78
C ASN A 5 4.65 0.50 -0.57
N PRO A 6 5.95 0.70 -0.86
CA PRO A 6 6.55 0.40 -2.16
C PRO A 6 6.50 -1.09 -2.54
N LEU A 7 6.24 -1.98 -1.57
CA LEU A 7 5.97 -3.38 -1.84
C LEU A 7 4.60 -3.62 -2.50
N TYR A 8 3.75 -2.60 -2.61
CA TYR A 8 2.47 -2.73 -3.30
C TYR A 8 2.54 -2.15 -4.71
N GLN A 9 2.20 -2.99 -5.68
CA GLN A 9 1.91 -2.56 -7.03
C GLN A 9 0.47 -2.09 -7.12
N ILE A 10 0.26 -0.90 -7.71
CA ILE A 10 -1.06 -0.29 -7.87
C ILE A 10 -1.59 -0.61 -9.28
N SER A 11 -2.82 -1.10 -9.36
CA SER A 11 -3.57 -1.26 -10.61
C SER A 11 -4.93 -0.58 -10.49
N HIS A 12 -5.41 0.07 -11.55
CA HIS A 12 -6.71 0.71 -11.56
C HIS A 12 -7.70 -0.11 -12.38
N GLN A 13 -8.80 -0.54 -11.76
CA GLN A 13 -9.82 -1.38 -12.36
C GLN A 13 -11.21 -0.80 -12.03
N GLY A 14 -11.95 -0.34 -13.05
CA GLY A 14 -13.36 0.04 -12.89
C GLY A 14 -13.63 1.13 -11.85
N GLY A 15 -12.74 2.11 -11.68
CA GLY A 15 -12.88 3.17 -10.66
C GLY A 15 -12.43 2.78 -9.26
N CYS A 16 -11.88 1.57 -9.10
CA CYS A 16 -11.22 1.12 -7.89
C CYS A 16 -9.71 0.96 -8.13
N SER A 17 -8.92 1.06 -7.06
CA SER A 17 -7.50 0.77 -7.08
C SER A 17 -7.24 -0.54 -6.34
N VAL A 18 -6.60 -1.48 -7.03
CA VAL A 18 -6.18 -2.77 -6.49
C VAL A 18 -4.69 -2.67 -6.19
N LEU A 19 -4.35 -2.90 -4.93
CA LEU A 19 -2.98 -2.96 -4.41
C LEU A 19 -2.60 -4.43 -4.25
N THR A 20 -1.56 -4.86 -4.96
CA THR A 20 -1.04 -6.24 -4.88
C THR A 20 0.36 -6.22 -4.29
N LEU A 21 0.60 -7.02 -3.26
CA LEU A 21 1.90 -7.17 -2.63
C LEU A 21 2.84 -7.91 -3.60
N VAL A 22 3.93 -7.25 -3.97
CA VAL A 22 4.96 -7.76 -4.87
C VAL A 22 6.31 -7.59 -4.19
N PHE A 23 7.01 -8.70 -3.99
CA PHE A 23 8.37 -8.65 -3.48
C PHE A 23 9.36 -8.34 -4.61
N PRO A 24 10.43 -7.58 -4.35
CA PRO A 24 11.40 -7.20 -5.38
C PRO A 24 12.18 -8.38 -5.97
N SER A 25 12.37 -9.45 -5.20
CA SER A 25 13.05 -10.67 -5.63
C SER A 25 12.53 -11.90 -4.86
N THR A 26 12.86 -13.09 -5.35
CA THR A 26 12.50 -14.36 -4.70
C THR A 26 13.21 -14.52 -3.37
N GLU A 27 14.51 -14.16 -3.29
CA GLU A 27 15.28 -14.21 -2.05
C GLU A 27 14.66 -13.29 -0.98
N TYR A 28 14.19 -12.10 -1.38
CA TYR A 28 13.49 -11.20 -0.48
C TYR A 28 12.15 -11.79 -0.02
N GLU A 29 11.40 -12.46 -0.91
CA GLU A 29 10.19 -13.16 -0.53
C GLU A 29 10.46 -14.27 0.49
N GLU A 30 11.51 -15.08 0.32
CA GLU A 30 11.83 -16.17 1.24
C GLU A 30 12.17 -15.63 2.64
N GLU A 31 13.00 -14.60 2.71
CA GLU A 31 13.41 -13.98 3.97
C GLU A 31 12.26 -13.23 4.67
N PHE A 32 11.37 -12.62 3.90
CA PHE A 32 10.30 -11.76 4.43
C PHE A 32 8.89 -12.32 4.23
N ARG A 33 8.74 -13.62 3.94
CA ARG A 33 7.43 -14.26 3.75
C ARG A 33 6.48 -14.04 4.93
N ALA A 34 7.03 -13.99 6.15
CA ALA A 34 6.27 -13.74 7.38
C ALA A 34 5.58 -12.37 7.39
N VAL A 35 6.02 -11.41 6.57
CA VAL A 35 5.39 -10.10 6.42
C VAL A 35 3.95 -10.24 5.87
N ARG A 36 3.63 -11.31 5.12
CA ARG A 36 2.26 -11.59 4.63
C ARG A 36 1.22 -11.74 5.76
N HIS A 37 1.64 -12.04 6.99
CA HIS A 37 0.73 -12.04 8.14
C HIS A 37 0.24 -10.65 8.54
N TYR A 38 1.01 -9.62 8.22
CA TYR A 38 0.71 -8.23 8.56
C TYR A 38 0.32 -7.40 7.33
N LEU A 39 0.87 -7.74 6.16
CA LEU A 39 0.57 -7.13 4.87
C LEU A 39 -0.31 -8.08 4.04
N PRO A 40 -1.59 -7.74 3.81
CA PRO A 40 -2.44 -8.54 2.94
C PRO A 40 -1.87 -8.60 1.52
N GLU A 41 -2.03 -9.75 0.86
CA GLU A 41 -1.55 -9.96 -0.51
C GLU A 41 -2.26 -9.07 -1.52
N THR A 42 -3.57 -8.84 -1.35
CA THR A 42 -4.38 -7.99 -2.22
C THR A 42 -5.33 -7.12 -1.41
N ILE A 43 -5.41 -5.83 -1.73
CA ILE A 43 -6.37 -4.88 -1.14
C ILE A 43 -7.06 -4.12 -2.28
N THR A 44 -8.39 -4.01 -2.21
CA THR A 44 -9.17 -3.19 -3.13
C THR A 44 -9.63 -1.92 -2.42
N LEU A 45 -9.34 -0.77 -3.01
CA LEU A 45 -9.72 0.54 -2.52
C LEU A 45 -10.67 1.19 -3.51
N ASN A 46 -11.74 1.79 -3.00
CA ASN A 46 -12.65 2.57 -3.82
C ASN A 46 -11.98 3.90 -4.17
N GLY A 47 -11.95 4.25 -5.46
CA GLY A 47 -11.28 5.44 -5.98
C GLY A 47 -9.90 5.18 -6.58
N SER A 48 -9.42 6.16 -7.35
CA SER A 48 -8.09 6.13 -7.98
C SER A 48 -7.03 6.64 -6.99
N ILE A 49 -6.20 5.74 -6.48
CA ILE A 49 -5.14 6.05 -5.52
C ILE A 49 -3.79 5.94 -6.20
N ASN A 50 -3.00 7.00 -6.15
CA ASN A 50 -1.64 7.01 -6.66
C ASN A 50 -0.63 6.64 -5.55
N SER A 51 0.64 6.50 -5.91
CA SER A 51 1.72 6.18 -4.96
C SER A 51 1.85 7.19 -3.82
N THR A 52 1.48 8.45 -4.09
CA THR A 52 1.27 9.48 -3.07
C THR A 52 -0.22 9.68 -2.89
N VAL A 53 -0.68 9.63 -1.64
CA VAL A 53 -2.10 9.68 -1.32
C VAL A 53 -2.42 10.93 -0.54
N ALA A 54 -3.42 11.69 -0.98
CA ALA A 54 -3.92 12.80 -0.19
C ALA A 54 -4.75 12.22 0.98
N PRO A 55 -4.59 12.71 2.22
CA PRO A 55 -5.35 12.21 3.37
C PRO A 55 -6.87 12.24 3.15
N GLU A 56 -7.34 13.24 2.40
CA GLU A 56 -8.74 13.45 2.03
C GLU A 56 -9.34 12.35 1.12
N THR A 57 -8.51 11.65 0.32
CA THR A 57 -8.99 10.62 -0.62
C THR A 57 -9.29 9.28 0.05
N LEU A 58 -8.82 9.08 1.28
CA LEU A 58 -8.88 7.79 1.98
C LEU A 58 -10.06 7.64 2.94
N GLY A 59 -10.70 8.75 3.32
CA GLY A 59 -11.83 8.76 4.25
C GLY A 59 -11.57 7.92 5.51
N HIS A 60 -12.59 7.16 5.95
CA HIS A 60 -12.49 6.26 7.11
C HIS A 60 -11.50 5.10 6.94
N ASN A 61 -11.19 4.70 5.70
CA ASN A 61 -10.29 3.57 5.43
C ASN A 61 -8.81 3.93 5.67
N GLY A 62 -8.45 5.22 5.66
CA GLY A 62 -7.06 5.67 5.82
C GLY A 62 -6.40 5.23 7.13
N ALA A 63 -7.13 5.25 8.24
CA ALA A 63 -6.61 4.85 9.55
C ALA A 63 -6.31 3.34 9.63
N GLU A 64 -7.18 2.51 9.04
CA GLU A 64 -6.96 1.06 8.98
C GLU A 64 -5.79 0.72 8.08
N LEU A 65 -5.67 1.37 6.92
CA LEU A 65 -4.56 1.16 5.98
C LEU A 65 -3.21 1.54 6.58
N ARG A 66 -3.16 2.60 7.41
CA ARG A 66 -1.96 2.94 8.19
C ARG A 66 -1.67 1.89 9.27
N ARG A 67 -2.69 1.43 10.00
CA ARG A 67 -2.53 0.39 11.04
C ARG A 67 -1.95 -0.90 10.46
N ARG A 68 -2.35 -1.27 9.24
CA ARG A 68 -1.84 -2.44 8.51
C ARG A 68 -0.55 -2.17 7.73
N ARG A 69 0.10 -1.01 7.89
CA ARG A 69 1.35 -0.63 7.17
C ARG A 69 1.25 -0.65 5.64
N ILE A 70 0.03 -0.50 5.11
CA ILE A 70 -0.23 -0.34 3.67
C ILE A 70 0.07 1.10 3.25
N LEU A 71 -0.26 2.07 4.11
CA LEU A 71 0.13 3.46 3.98
C LEU A 71 1.22 3.79 4.99
N LEU A 72 2.28 4.43 4.49
CA LEU A 72 3.40 4.90 5.28
C LEU A 72 3.29 6.42 5.42
N ASP A 73 3.37 6.90 6.66
CA ASP A 73 3.51 8.33 6.94
C ASP A 73 5.00 8.67 6.92
N MET A 74 5.45 9.14 5.76
CA MET A 74 6.86 9.42 5.51
C MET A 74 7.16 10.88 5.85
N PRO A 75 8.34 11.20 6.42
CA PRO A 75 8.81 12.57 6.53
C PRO A 75 8.80 13.24 5.16
N HIS A 76 8.55 14.55 5.15
CA HIS A 76 8.69 15.35 3.93
C HIS A 76 10.13 15.21 3.40
N HIS A 77 10.28 14.94 2.10
CA HIS A 77 11.56 14.78 1.37
C HIS A 77 12.31 13.46 1.59
N TYR A 78 11.62 12.38 1.99
CA TYR A 78 12.20 11.05 1.96
C TYR A 78 12.19 10.50 0.51
N TYR A 79 13.34 10.61 -0.16
CA TYR A 79 13.57 10.15 -1.53
C TYR A 79 13.85 8.65 -1.59
#